data_AF-A0A957DZR4-F1
#
_entry.id   AF-A0A957DZR4-F1
#
_cell.length_a   1.000
_cell.length_b   1.000
_cell.length_c   1.000
_cell.angle_alpha   90.00
_cell.angle_beta   90.00
_cell.angle_gamma   90.00
#
_symmetry.space_group_name_H-M   'P 1'
#
loop_
_entity.id
_entity.type
_entity.pdbx_description
1 polymer ?
#
loop_
_entity_poly.entity_id
_entity_poly.type
_entity_poly.pdbx_seq_one_letter_code
_entity_poly.pdbx_strand_id
1 'polypeptide(L)'
;DVQVKSLREQVGLVPQETILFSDTVYENIRYGKLEATSAEIEAAAEAANAHSFIINDLPDGYDTMVGERGVKLSGGQRQRIA
;
A
#
# COMPACT_ATOMS: atom_id res chain seq x y z
N ASP A 1 -7.58 -30.63 -5.36
CA ASP A 1 -8.71 -29.81 -4.89
C ASP A 1 -8.27 -28.40 -4.57
N VAL A 2 -9.07 -27.41 -4.98
CA VAL A 2 -8.85 -26.00 -4.65
C VAL A 2 -9.48 -25.72 -3.29
N GLN A 3 -8.72 -25.13 -2.37
CA GLN A 3 -9.24 -24.67 -1.08
C GLN A 3 -9.58 -23.18 -1.18
N VAL A 4 -10.53 -22.70 -0.37
CA VAL A 4 -10.90 -21.27 -0.34
C VAL A 4 -9.69 -20.37 -0.10
N LYS A 5 -8.76 -20.81 0.76
CA LYS A 5 -7.50 -20.09 1.02
C LYS A 5 -6.63 -20.00 -0.23
N SER A 6 -6.38 -21.12 -0.91
CA SER A 6 -5.49 -21.16 -2.08
C SER A 6 -6.06 -20.38 -3.27
N LEU A 7 -7.39 -20.28 -3.39
CA LEU A 7 -8.02 -19.43 -4.40
C LEU A 7 -7.79 -17.95 -4.10
N ARG A 8 -7.97 -17.51 -2.84
CA ARG A 8 -7.81 -16.10 -2.45
C ARG A 8 -6.38 -15.61 -2.57
N GLU A 9 -5.39 -16.47 -2.34
CA GLU A 9 -3.96 -16.15 -2.54
C GLU A 9 -3.61 -15.82 -4.00
N GLN A 10 -4.45 -16.20 -4.96
CA GLN A 10 -4.27 -15.93 -6.39
C GLN A 10 -5.05 -14.70 -6.88
N VAL A 11 -5.75 -13.99 -5.99
CA VAL A 11 -6.63 -12.86 -6.34
C VAL A 11 -6.26 -11.63 -5.51
N GLY A 12 -5.79 -10.57 -6.19
CA GLY A 12 -5.70 -9.23 -5.61
C GLY A 12 -7.04 -8.49 -5.72
N LEU A 13 -7.40 -7.71 -4.69
CA LEU A 13 -8.65 -6.94 -4.67
C LEU A 13 -8.34 -5.47 -4.35
N VAL A 14 -8.78 -4.56 -5.23
CA VAL A 14 -8.72 -3.12 -4.99
C VAL A 14 -10.16 -2.59 -4.88
N PRO A 15 -10.67 -2.30 -3.68
CA PRO A 15 -12.03 -1.79 -3.50
C PRO A 15 -12.15 -0.34 -4.00
N GLN A 16 -13.38 0.07 -4.35
CA GLN A 16 -13.66 1.45 -4.76
C GLN A 16 -13.32 2.46 -3.63
N GLU A 17 -13.66 2.09 -2.39
CA GLU A 17 -13.26 2.81 -1.19
C GLU A 17 -12.05 2.12 -0.55
N THR A 18 -10.85 2.65 -0.85
CA THR A 18 -9.62 2.20 -0.19
C THR A 18 -9.63 2.57 1.28
N ILE A 19 -9.40 1.57 2.13
CA ILE A 19 -9.14 1.75 3.55
C ILE A 19 -7.63 1.67 3.77
N LEU A 20 -7.06 2.70 4.39
CA LEU A 20 -5.68 2.68 4.87
C LEU A 20 -5.69 2.50 6.38
N PHE A 21 -4.79 1.66 6.87
CA PHE A 21 -4.54 1.53 8.30
C PHE A 21 -3.86 2.80 8.82
N SER A 22 -4.08 3.12 10.11
CA SER A 22 -3.40 4.22 10.79
C SER A 22 -1.96 3.81 11.13
N ASP A 23 -1.14 3.71 10.11
CA ASP A 23 0.25 3.26 10.13
C ASP A 23 1.04 3.99 9.03
N THR A 24 2.31 3.65 8.85
CA THR A 24 3.15 4.21 7.78
C THR A 24 2.67 3.79 6.39
N VAL A 25 3.09 4.53 5.36
CA VAL A 25 2.89 4.11 3.97
C VAL A 25 3.55 2.75 3.72
N TYR A 26 4.74 2.52 4.28
CA TYR A 26 5.45 1.25 4.22
C TYR A 26 4.57 0.09 4.71
N GLU A 27 4.01 0.19 5.91
CA GLU A 27 3.20 -0.90 6.49
C GLU A 27 1.89 -1.12 5.73
N ASN A 28 1.29 -0.06 5.17
CA ASN A 28 0.12 -0.22 4.32
C ASN A 28 0.41 -1.00 3.03
N ILE A 29 1.57 -0.78 2.38
CA ILE A 29 1.96 -1.54 1.18
C ILE A 29 2.38 -2.97 1.58
N ARG A 30 3.14 -3.11 2.67
CA ARG A 30 3.60 -4.41 3.20
C ARG A 30 2.44 -5.30 3.61
N TYR A 31 1.29 -4.74 3.97
CA TYR A 31 0.10 -5.52 4.29
C TYR A 31 -0.33 -6.48 3.15
N GLY A 32 -0.02 -6.16 1.88
CA GLY A 32 -0.26 -7.06 0.75
C GLY A 32 0.60 -8.33 0.75
N LYS A 33 1.78 -8.29 1.39
CA LYS A 33 2.70 -9.43 1.56
C LYS A 33 3.59 -9.17 2.78
N LEU A 34 3.22 -9.74 3.94
CA LEU A 34 3.88 -9.47 5.23
C LEU A 34 5.38 -9.82 5.26
N GLU A 35 5.82 -10.75 4.42
CA GLU A 35 7.23 -11.16 4.32
C GLU A 35 7.99 -10.38 3.23
N ALA A 36 7.40 -9.33 2.65
CA ALA A 36 8.05 -8.51 1.64
C ALA A 36 9.26 -7.78 2.22
N THR A 37 10.36 -7.81 1.47
CA THR A 37 11.55 -7.01 1.74
C THR A 37 11.33 -5.56 1.33
N SER A 38 12.12 -4.63 1.88
CA SER A 38 12.03 -3.20 1.52
C SER A 38 12.18 -2.96 0.01
N ALA A 39 13.05 -3.71 -0.66
CA ALA A 39 13.21 -3.63 -2.11
C ALA A 39 11.95 -4.09 -2.88
N GLU A 40 11.25 -5.12 -2.41
CA GLU A 40 9.96 -5.54 -2.99
C GLU A 40 8.86 -4.50 -2.76
N ILE A 41 8.86 -3.83 -1.60
CA ILE A 41 7.94 -2.73 -1.29
C ILE A 41 8.16 -1.54 -2.23
N GLU A 42 9.43 -1.14 -2.42
CA GLU A 42 9.79 -0.06 -3.34
C GLU A 42 9.39 -0.40 -4.78
N ALA A 43 9.72 -1.61 -5.24
CA ALA A 43 9.35 -2.08 -6.58
C ALA A 43 7.82 -2.14 -6.78
N ALA A 44 7.05 -2.56 -5.76
CA ALA A 44 5.60 -2.55 -5.82
C ALA A 44 5.05 -1.11 -5.92
N ALA A 45 5.61 -0.19 -5.14
CA ALA A 45 5.24 1.22 -5.18
C ALA A 45 5.59 1.87 -6.53
N GLU A 46 6.72 1.51 -7.15
CA GLU A 46 7.06 1.96 -8.50
C GLU A 46 6.07 1.45 -9.53
N ALA A 47 5.77 0.14 -9.50
CA ALA A 47 4.79 -0.48 -10.41
C ALA A 47 3.39 0.14 -10.28
N ALA A 48 3.02 0.54 -9.07
CA ALA A 48 1.76 1.25 -8.80
C ALA A 48 1.79 2.75 -9.14
N ASN A 49 2.91 3.31 -9.63
CA ASN A 49 3.14 4.75 -9.80
C ASN A 49 2.95 5.55 -8.50
N ALA A 50 3.33 4.95 -7.37
CA ALA A 50 3.25 5.55 -6.05
C ALA A 50 4.59 6.11 -5.55
N HIS A 51 5.70 5.44 -5.90
CA HIS A 51 7.03 5.79 -5.39
C HIS A 51 7.36 7.28 -5.49
N SER A 52 7.14 7.90 -6.65
CA SER A 52 7.48 9.31 -6.87
C SER A 52 6.74 10.26 -5.93
N PHE A 53 5.45 10.05 -5.65
CA PHE A 53 4.75 10.94 -4.72
C PHE A 53 5.10 10.61 -3.27
N ILE A 54 5.38 9.34 -2.97
CA ILE A 54 5.82 8.93 -1.63
C ILE A 54 7.11 9.65 -1.27
N ILE A 55 8.12 9.64 -2.15
CA ILE A 55 9.42 10.26 -1.88
C ILE A 55 9.40 11.78 -1.99
N ASN A 56 8.69 12.35 -2.96
CA ASN A 56 8.81 13.79 -3.25
C ASN A 56 7.76 14.65 -2.54
N ASP A 57 6.57 14.10 -2.24
CA ASP A 57 5.44 14.90 -1.77
C ASP A 57 5.09 14.63 -0.29
N LEU A 58 5.52 13.49 0.27
CA LEU A 58 5.28 13.16 1.68
C LEU A 58 6.47 13.57 2.56
N PRO A 59 6.21 14.08 3.78
CA PRO A 59 7.26 14.63 4.64
C PRO A 59 8.31 13.62 5.07
N ASP A 60 7.91 12.36 5.30
CA ASP A 60 8.78 11.30 5.82
C ASP A 60 8.88 10.10 4.86
N GLY A 61 8.56 10.30 3.57
CA GLY A 61 8.63 9.24 2.59
C GLY A 61 7.74 8.04 2.95
N TYR A 62 8.33 6.84 2.87
CA TYR A 62 7.67 5.59 3.26
C TYR A 62 7.29 5.51 4.75
N ASP A 63 7.99 6.25 5.62
CA ASP A 63 7.71 6.30 7.06
C ASP A 63 6.58 7.29 7.40
N THR A 64 6.03 7.98 6.40
CA THR A 64 4.91 8.91 6.61
C THR A 64 3.70 8.18 7.14
N MET A 65 3.21 8.61 8.30
CA MET A 65 1.97 8.11 8.88
C MET A 65 0.75 8.53 8.04
N VAL A 66 -0.10 7.59 7.68
CA VAL A 66 -1.37 7.80 6.95
C VAL A 66 -2.56 7.26 7.74
N GLY A 67 -3.76 7.31 7.19
CA GLY A 67 -4.99 6.88 7.86
C GLY A 67 -5.70 8.00 8.61
N GLU A 68 -6.46 7.67 9.66
CA GLU A 68 -7.41 8.60 10.30
C GLU A 68 -6.73 9.80 10.97
N ARG A 69 -5.50 9.60 11.47
CA ARG A 69 -4.70 10.64 12.15
C ARG A 69 -3.44 11.05 11.38
N GLY A 70 -3.20 10.46 10.21
CA GLY A 70 -2.01 10.70 9.40
C GLY A 70 -2.22 11.76 8.32
N VAL A 71 -1.24 11.87 7.41
CA VAL A 71 -1.32 12.71 6.22
C VAL A 71 -2.51 12.27 5.36
N LYS A 72 -3.30 13.25 4.92
CA LYS A 72 -4.42 13.00 4.02
C LYS A 72 -3.91 12.83 2.59
N LEU A 73 -4.08 11.62 2.07
CA LEU A 73 -3.85 11.29 0.68
C LEU A 73 -5.09 11.59 -0.17
N SER A 74 -4.90 12.01 -1.42
CA SER A 74 -5.98 12.10 -2.40
C SER A 74 -6.59 10.72 -2.69
N GLY A 75 -7.80 10.67 -3.26
CA GLY A 75 -8.45 9.39 -3.60
C GLY A 75 -7.60 8.50 -4.52
N GLY A 76 -6.99 9.09 -5.55
CA GLY A 76 -6.12 8.36 -6.47
C GLY A 76 -4.80 7.89 -5.83
N GLN A 77 -4.23 8.66 -4.88
CA GLN A 77 -3.05 8.21 -4.14
C GLN A 77 -3.38 7.03 -3.22
N ARG A 78 -4.55 7.05 -2.56
CA ARG A 78 -4.99 5.91 -1.75
C ARG A 78 -5.13 4.65 -2.59
N GLN A 79 -5.77 4.74 -3.76
CA GLN A 79 -5.93 3.60 -4.67
C GLN A 79 -4.61 3.02 -5.17
N ARG A 80 -3.54 3.81 -5.24
CA ARG A 80 -2.20 3.33 -5.63
C ARG A 80 -1.40 2.70 -4.48
N ILE A 81 -1.78 2.95 -3.23
CA ILE A 81 -1.19 2.29 -2.05
C ILE A 81 -1.96 1.00 -1.68
N ALA A 82 -3.24 0.92 -2.08
CA ALA A 82 -4.16 -0.18 -1.80
C ALA A 82 -3.76 -1.53 -2.41
#